data_AF-A0A3D1QDX4-F1
#
_entry.id   AF-A0A3D1QDX4-F1
#
_cell.length_a   1.000
_cell.length_b   1.000
_cell.length_c   1.000
_cell.angle_alpha   90.00
_cell.angle_beta   90.00
_cell.angle_gamma   90.00
#
_symmetry.space_group_name_H-M   'P 1'
#
loop_
_entity.id
_entity.type
_entity.pdbx_description
1 polymer ?
#
loop_
_entity_poly.entity_id
_entity_poly.type
_entity_poly.pdbx_seq_one_letter_code
_entity_poly.pdbx_strand_id
1 'polypeptide(L)' 'SFQETTKVLTEAAIKGKIDYLIGLKENVIIGKLIPAGTGYSTYRNIRVSEKAEAVMPILQEEPV' A
#
# COMPACT_ATOMS: atom_id res chain seq x y z
N SER A 1 -6.62 -14.22 8.33
CA SER A 1 -5.35 -14.42 9.03
C SER A 1 -5.58 -15.29 10.26
N PHE A 2 -6.50 -14.91 11.14
CA PHE A 2 -6.63 -15.51 12.47
C PHE A 2 -7.49 -16.77 12.58
N GLN A 3 -7.94 -17.33 11.47
CA GLN A 3 -8.71 -18.58 11.45
C GLN A 3 -7.93 -19.64 10.68
N GLU A 4 -8.11 -20.90 11.08
CA GLU A 4 -7.47 -22.07 10.46
C GLU A 4 -5.93 -21.98 10.34
N THR A 5 -5.28 -21.30 11.30
CA THR A 5 -3.84 -20.98 11.26
C THR A 5 -2.95 -22.20 11.08
N THR A 6 -3.24 -23.32 11.77
CA THR A 6 -2.47 -24.57 11.66
C THR A 6 -2.46 -25.12 10.24
N LYS A 7 -3.62 -25.14 9.57
CA LYS A 7 -3.74 -25.63 8.19
C LYS A 7 -2.95 -24.73 7.24
N VAL A 8 -3.12 -23.41 7.35
CA VAL A 8 -2.47 -22.42 6.47
C VAL A 8 -0.94 -22.46 6.62
N LEU A 9 -0.42 -22.55 7.85
CA LEU A 9 1.02 -22.65 8.10
C LEU A 9 1.60 -23.97 7.59
N THR A 10 0.89 -25.09 7.75
CA THR A 10 1.33 -26.40 7.26
C THR A 10 1.45 -26.41 5.74
N GLU A 11 0.43 -25.93 5.03
CA GLU A 11 0.48 -25.85 3.57
C GLU A 11 1.58 -24.90 3.06
N ALA A 12 1.80 -23.77 3.75
CA ALA A 12 2.86 -22.83 3.39
C ALA A 12 4.26 -23.43 3.58
N ALA A 13 4.47 -24.20 4.66
CA ALA A 13 5.74 -24.87 4.94
C ALA A 13 6.04 -25.96 3.90
N ILE A 14 5.05 -26.80 3.57
CA ILE A 14 5.20 -27.85 2.55
C ILE A 14 5.52 -27.25 1.18
N LYS A 15 4.86 -26.14 0.82
CA LYS A 15 5.07 -25.45 -0.46
C LYS A 15 6.30 -24.54 -0.47
N GLY A 16 7.01 -24.38 0.66
CA GLY A 16 8.13 -23.44 0.78
C GLY A 16 7.76 -22.00 0.43
N LYS A 17 6.54 -21.57 0.78
CA LYS A 17 5.99 -20.29 0.31
C LYS A 17 6.73 -19.11 0.95
N ILE A 18 7.19 -18.18 0.11
CA ILE A 18 7.81 -16.93 0.54
C ILE A 18 6.75 -15.82 0.59
N ASP A 19 6.70 -15.09 1.71
CA ASP A 19 5.86 -13.90 1.86
C ASP A 19 6.71 -12.63 1.72
N TYR A 20 6.38 -11.81 0.73
CA TYR A 20 7.09 -10.58 0.43
C TYR A 20 6.62 -9.38 1.26
N LEU A 21 5.65 -9.56 2.18
CA LEU A 21 5.14 -8.53 3.10
C LEU A 21 4.63 -7.27 2.37
N ILE A 22 4.00 -7.43 1.22
CA ILE A 22 3.53 -6.31 0.38
C ILE A 22 2.18 -5.77 0.89
N GLY A 23 1.40 -6.60 1.59
CA GLY A 23 0.06 -6.24 2.00
C GLY A 23 -0.02 -5.44 3.30
N LEU A 24 -1.22 -4.96 3.58
CA LEU A 24 -1.53 -4.18 4.78
C LEU A 24 -1.35 -5.02 6.05
N LYS A 25 -1.98 -6.20 6.10
CA LYS A 25 -2.02 -7.03 7.32
C LYS A 25 -0.65 -7.54 7.71
N GLU A 26 0.16 -7.93 6.73
CA GLU A 26 1.51 -8.45 6.92
C GLU A 26 2.42 -7.37 7.51
N ASN A 27 2.38 -6.14 6.97
CA ASN A 27 3.16 -5.02 7.51
C ASN A 27 2.69 -4.60 8.90
N VAL A 28 1.37 -4.63 9.18
CA VAL A 28 0.83 -4.37 10.52
C VAL A 28 1.35 -5.40 11.53
N ILE A 29 1.29 -6.69 11.19
CA ILE A 29 1.73 -7.77 12.10
C ILE A 29 3.23 -7.67 12.41
N ILE A 30 4.05 -7.28 11.42
CA ILE A 30 5.50 -7.14 11.57
C ILE A 30 5.89 -5.79 12.23
N GLY A 31 5.00 -4.80 12.27
CA GLY A 31 5.28 -3.47 12.79
C GLY A 31 6.06 -2.57 11.82
N LYS A 32 5.97 -2.83 10.51
CA LYS A 32 6.51 -1.97 9.45
C LYS A 32 5.46 -0.96 9.00
N LEU A 33 5.92 0.14 8.40
CA LEU A 33 5.04 1.17 7.85
C LEU A 33 4.15 0.56 6.77
N ILE A 34 2.85 0.69 6.94
CA ILE A 34 1.85 0.10 6.04
C ILE A 34 1.81 0.82 4.70
N PRO A 35 1.47 0.15 3.59
CA PRO A 35 1.29 0.79 2.29
C PRO A 35 -0.07 1.49 2.22
N ALA A 36 -0.31 2.48 3.09
CA ALA A 36 -1.52 3.28 3.12
C ALA A 36 -1.22 4.69 3.64
N GLY A 37 -1.90 5.70 3.09
CA GLY A 37 -1.75 7.10 3.50
C GLY A 37 -0.30 7.59 3.44
N THR A 38 0.21 8.10 4.57
CA THR A 38 1.60 8.57 4.74
C THR A 38 2.65 7.46 4.57
N GLY A 39 2.22 6.20 4.58
CA GLY A 39 3.09 5.07 4.36
C GLY A 39 3.58 4.90 2.92
N TYR A 40 2.85 5.44 1.95
CA TYR A 40 3.31 5.54 0.57
C TYR A 40 4.41 6.59 0.44
N SER A 41 5.52 6.24 -0.22
CA SER A 41 6.66 7.14 -0.43
C SER A 41 6.26 8.46 -1.12
N THR A 42 5.29 8.42 -2.03
CA THR A 42 4.74 9.60 -2.73
C THR A 42 4.08 10.59 -1.78
N TYR A 43 3.48 10.11 -0.68
CA TYR A 43 2.75 10.95 0.27
C TYR A 43 3.62 11.41 1.46
N ARG A 44 4.84 10.87 1.58
CA ARG A 44 5.77 11.16 2.69
C ARG A 44 6.37 12.57 2.63
N ASN A 45 6.45 13.13 1.43
CA ASN A 45 7.04 14.46 1.17
C ASN A 45 6.00 15.49 0.70
N ILE A 46 4.70 15.20 0.79
CA ILE A 46 3.66 16.17 0.45
C ILE A 46 3.65 17.25 1.53
N ARG A 47 4.21 18.43 1.20
CA ARG A 47 3.97 19.65 1.98
C ARG A 47 2.61 20.17 1.59
N VAL A 48 1.67 20.14 2.54
CA VAL A 48 0.37 20.78 2.37
C VAL A 48 0.61 22.29 2.35
N SER A 49 0.59 22.89 1.17
CA SER A 49 0.43 24.34 1.03
C SER A 49 -1.06 24.67 1.23
N GLU A 50 -1.37 25.67 2.06
CA GLU A 50 -2.74 26.10 2.39
C GLU A 50 -3.53 26.74 1.24
N LYS A 51 -3.27 26.38 -0.02
CA LYS A 51 -4.11 26.78 -1.16
C LYS A 51 -4.73 25.56 -1.79
N ALA A 52 -5.92 25.25 -1.30
CA ALA A 52 -6.89 24.47 -2.03
C ALA A 52 -7.35 25.27 -3.25
N GLU A 53 -6.78 25.00 -4.41
CA GLU A 53 -7.46 25.22 -5.68
C GLU A 53 -7.48 23.89 -6.42
N ALA A 54 -8.67 23.29 -6.42
CA ALA A 54 -8.98 22.13 -7.22
C ALA A 54 -8.81 22.50 -8.69
N VAL A 55 -7.76 21.98 -9.33
CA VAL A 55 -7.65 22.01 -10.79
C VAL A 55 -7.81 20.58 -11.29
N MET A 56 -9.03 20.26 -11.75
CA MET A 56 -9.27 19.10 -12.60
C MET A 56 -8.45 19.26 -13.89
N PRO A 57 -7.91 18.17 -14.46
CA PRO A 57 -7.18 18.26 -15.71
C PRO A 57 -8.16 18.51 -16.86
N ILE A 58 -8.11 19.70 -17.45
CA ILE A 58 -8.69 19.95 -18.77
C ILE A 58 -7.83 19.21 -19.79
N LEU A 59 -8.47 18.29 -20.52
CA LEU A 59 -7.89 17.48 -21.59
C LEU A 59 -7.31 18.40 -22.67
N GLN A 60 -6.12 18.05 -23.17
CA GLN A 60 -5.45 18.72 -24.28
C GLN A 60 -6.36 18.84 -25.50
N GLU A 61 -6.47 20.03 -26.08
CA GLU A 61 -6.67 20.19 -27.51
C GLU A 61 -5.44 20.93 -28.08
N GLU A 62 -4.77 20.28 -29.04
CA GLU A 62 -3.59 20.81 -29.73
C GLU A 62 -3.95 21.95 -30.70
N PRO A 63 -3.02 22.88 -30.97
CA PRO A 63 -3.31 24.05 -31.80
C PRO A 63 -3.22 23.71 -33.30
N VAL A 64 -4.20 24.17 -34.08
CA VAL A 64 -4.02 24.56 -35.49
C VAL A 64 -4.67 25.93 -35.71
#